data_AF-A0A4Y6I7N4-F1
#
_entry.id   AF-A0A4Y6I7N4-F1
#
_cell.length_a   1.000
_cell.length_b   1.000
_cell.length_c   1.000
_cell.angle_alpha   90.00
_cell.angle_beta   90.00
_cell.angle_gamma   90.00
#
_symmetry.space_group_name_H-M   'P 1'
#
loop_
_entity.id
_entity.type
_entity.pdbx_description
1 polymer ?
#
loop_
_entity_poly.entity_id
_entity_poly.type
_entity_poly.pdbx_seq_one_letter_code
_entity_poly.pdbx_strand_id
1 'polypeptide(L)'
;MKTADIERVKELAIQYLELKAEAQDYLKLIKQEVKDTEVEFKELLPDGGKVSYTQFQPKNSFDFKGYSNFLHNSILIGKTYDENELEDIMKQFYKQKEPKWKLKISK
;
A
#
# COMPACT_ATOMS: atom_id res chain seq x y z
N MET A 1 -38.85 13.58 10.92
CA MET A 1 -38.03 12.59 10.18
C MET A 1 -37.68 13.16 8.82
N LYS A 2 -36.42 13.12 8.39
CA LYS A 2 -36.06 13.38 6.99
C LYS A 2 -36.15 12.05 6.24
N THR A 3 -37.08 11.95 5.29
CA THR A 3 -37.16 10.80 4.38
C THR A 3 -36.18 11.05 3.24
N ALA A 4 -35.29 10.10 2.97
CA ALA A 4 -34.39 10.19 1.84
C ALA A 4 -35.17 10.00 0.53
N ASP A 5 -34.92 10.87 -0.46
CA ASP A 5 -35.43 10.70 -1.82
C ASP A 5 -34.57 9.65 -2.54
N ILE A 6 -35.15 8.46 -2.71
CA ILE A 6 -34.46 7.29 -3.29
C ILE A 6 -34.08 7.52 -4.75
N GLU A 7 -34.90 8.22 -5.52
CA GLU A 7 -34.60 8.49 -6.94
C GLU A 7 -33.40 9.43 -7.05
N ARG A 8 -33.37 10.48 -6.21
CA ARG A 8 -32.21 11.37 -6.14
C ARG A 8 -30.92 10.64 -5.72
N VAL A 9 -31.01 9.68 -4.80
CA VAL A 9 -29.86 8.87 -4.39
C VAL A 9 -29.34 8.00 -5.54
N LYS A 10 -30.23 7.40 -6.33
CA LYS A 10 -29.83 6.59 -7.50
C LYS A 10 -29.12 7.43 -8.55
N GLU A 11 -29.64 8.62 -8.87
CA GLU A 11 -29.01 9.55 -9.80
C GLU A 11 -27.59 9.91 -9.35
N LEU A 12 -27.43 10.27 -8.08
CA LEU A 12 -26.13 10.62 -7.51
C LEU A 12 -25.18 9.41 -7.50
N ALA A 13 -25.68 8.20 -7.25
CA ALA A 13 -24.87 6.98 -7.27
C ALA A 13 -24.33 6.67 -8.67
N ILE A 14 -25.15 6.86 -9.71
CA ILE A 14 -24.72 6.69 -11.11
C ILE A 14 -23.60 7.68 -11.44
N GLN A 15 -23.81 8.97 -11.19
CA GLN A 15 -22.81 10.01 -11.45
C GLN A 15 -21.52 9.78 -10.66
N TYR A 16 -21.64 9.34 -9.39
CA TYR A 16 -20.48 9.00 -8.58
C TYR A 16 -19.67 7.84 -9.17
N LEU A 17 -20.32 6.80 -9.68
CA LEU A 17 -19.64 5.66 -10.30
C LEU A 17 -18.92 6.08 -11.59
N GLU A 18 -19.55 6.91 -12.41
CA GLU A 18 -18.95 7.46 -13.64
C GLU A 18 -17.71 8.30 -13.34
N LEU A 19 -17.84 9.30 -12.45
CA LEU A 19 -16.71 10.16 -12.04
C LEU A 19 -15.59 9.36 -11.39
N LYS A 20 -15.92 8.31 -10.63
CA LYS A 20 -14.93 7.42 -10.03
C LYS A 20 -14.16 6.63 -11.08
N ALA A 21 -14.83 6.13 -12.12
CA ALA A 21 -14.17 5.43 -13.23
C ALA A 21 -13.22 6.39 -13.98
N GLU A 22 -13.71 7.58 -14.30
CA GLU A 22 -12.90 8.61 -14.98
C GLU A 22 -11.67 9.01 -14.15
N ALA A 23 -11.84 9.23 -12.85
CA ALA A 23 -10.73 9.51 -11.94
C ALA A 23 -9.69 8.38 -11.86
N GLN A 24 -10.14 7.12 -11.95
CA GLN A 24 -9.23 5.97 -12.01
C GLN A 24 -8.43 5.93 -13.31
N ASP A 25 -9.02 6.33 -14.43
CA ASP A 25 -8.33 6.38 -15.72
C ASP A 25 -7.30 7.50 -15.76
N TYR A 26 -7.62 8.70 -15.27
CA TYR A 26 -6.61 9.75 -15.08
C TYR A 26 -5.48 9.30 -14.16
N LEU A 27 -5.78 8.59 -13.07
CA LEU A 27 -4.75 8.07 -12.17
C LEU A 27 -3.82 7.07 -12.89
N LYS A 28 -4.32 6.27 -13.84
CA LYS A 28 -3.46 5.39 -14.65
C LYS A 28 -2.54 6.20 -15.56
N LEU A 29 -3.07 7.23 -16.23
CA LEU A 29 -2.29 8.10 -17.09
C LEU A 29 -1.19 8.83 -16.30
N ILE A 30 -1.52 9.43 -15.15
CA ILE A 30 -0.53 10.09 -14.30
C ILE A 30 0.57 9.11 -13.84
N LYS A 31 0.19 7.86 -13.51
CA LYS A 31 1.17 6.82 -13.15
C LYS A 31 2.06 6.42 -14.33
N GLN A 32 1.58 6.50 -15.56
CA GLN A 32 2.39 6.25 -16.74
C GLN A 32 3.40 7.38 -16.96
N GLU A 33 3.01 8.64 -16.73
CA GLU A 33 3.91 9.80 -16.86
C GLU A 33 5.08 9.77 -15.87
N VAL A 34 4.82 9.33 -14.63
CA VAL A 34 5.89 9.22 -13.60
C VAL A 34 6.57 7.86 -13.58
N LYS A 35 6.21 6.96 -14.49
CA LYS A 35 6.82 5.64 -14.58
C LYS A 35 8.30 5.80 -14.89
N ASP A 36 9.13 5.02 -14.21
CA ASP A 36 10.60 5.00 -14.38
C ASP A 36 11.28 6.36 -14.08
N THR A 37 10.55 7.30 -13.48
CA THR A 37 11.11 8.57 -13.00
C THR A 37 11.76 8.37 -11.63
N GLU A 38 13.01 8.83 -11.49
CA GLU A 38 13.79 8.78 -10.24
C GLU A 38 13.93 10.17 -9.58
N VAL A 39 13.05 11.10 -9.93
CA VAL A 39 13.06 12.48 -9.42
C VAL A 39 11.87 12.69 -8.50
N GLU A 40 12.15 13.18 -7.29
CA GLU A 40 11.11 13.59 -6.34
C GLU A 40 10.53 14.95 -6.72
N PHE A 41 9.21 15.08 -6.59
CA PHE A 41 8.55 16.37 -6.76
C PHE A 41 7.36 16.53 -5.84
N LYS A 42 7.02 17.79 -5.55
CA LYS A 42 5.86 18.17 -4.76
C LYS A 42 5.33 19.51 -5.24
N GLU A 43 4.24 19.46 -5.97
CA GLU A 43 3.65 20.62 -6.63
C GLU A 43 2.26 20.93 -6.08
N LEU A 44 1.93 22.21 -6.06
CA LEU A 44 0.59 22.70 -5.74
C LEU A 44 -0.23 22.80 -7.03
N LEU A 45 -1.48 22.35 -6.96
CA LEU A 45 -2.45 22.52 -8.03
C LEU A 45 -3.16 23.87 -7.91
N PRO A 46 -3.65 24.44 -9.03
CA PRO A 46 -4.32 25.74 -9.03
C PRO A 46 -5.54 25.83 -8.10
N ASP A 47 -6.18 24.71 -7.79
CA ASP A 47 -7.37 24.62 -6.94
C ASP A 47 -7.06 24.38 -5.45
N GLY A 48 -5.78 24.49 -5.06
CA GLY A 48 -5.30 24.21 -3.70
C GLY A 48 -4.93 22.75 -3.45
N GLY A 49 -5.15 21.86 -4.42
CA GLY A 49 -4.67 20.48 -4.35
C GLY A 49 -3.15 20.35 -4.36
N LYS A 50 -2.65 19.14 -4.14
CA LYS A 50 -1.22 18.82 -4.12
C LYS A 50 -0.98 17.50 -4.85
N VAL A 51 0.08 17.46 -5.63
CA VAL A 51 0.62 16.23 -6.23
C VAL A 51 2.03 16.06 -5.73
N SER A 52 2.34 14.89 -5.19
CA SER A 52 3.69 14.54 -4.76
C SER A 52 4.10 13.16 -5.23
N TYR A 53 5.32 13.04 -5.70
CA TYR A 53 5.99 11.79 -6.00
C TYR A 53 7.28 11.73 -5.18
N THR A 54 7.33 10.81 -4.22
CA THR A 54 8.43 10.72 -3.26
C THR A 54 8.88 9.27 -3.11
N GLN A 55 10.18 9.07 -2.96
CA GLN A 55 10.71 7.79 -2.54
C GLN A 55 10.46 7.63 -1.04
N PHE A 56 9.96 6.48 -0.64
CA PHE A 56 9.83 6.15 0.78
C PHE A 56 10.45 4.79 1.05
N GLN A 57 11.17 4.72 2.17
CA GLN A 57 11.67 3.46 2.71
C GLN A 57 10.57 2.83 3.56
N PRO A 58 9.96 1.72 3.13
CA PRO A 58 8.95 1.06 3.95
C PRO A 58 9.62 0.51 5.21
N LYS A 59 8.92 0.55 6.35
CA LYS A 59 9.41 -0.12 7.56
C LYS A 59 9.61 -1.61 7.27
N ASN A 60 10.74 -2.14 7.71
CA ASN A 60 11.01 -3.58 7.70
C ASN A 60 9.87 -4.30 8.40
N SER A 61 9.52 -5.49 7.90
CA SER A 61 8.47 -6.30 8.50
C SER A 61 8.96 -7.70 8.75
N PHE A 62 8.54 -8.26 9.87
CA PHE A 62 8.78 -9.64 10.20
C PHE A 62 7.81 -10.56 9.44
N ASP A 63 8.33 -11.63 8.84
CA ASP A 63 7.52 -12.66 8.18
C ASP A 63 7.02 -13.70 9.18
N PHE A 64 5.96 -13.35 9.91
CA PHE A 64 5.33 -14.23 10.90
C PHE A 64 4.86 -15.55 10.30
N LYS A 65 4.35 -15.54 9.07
CA LYS A 65 3.85 -16.76 8.41
C LYS A 65 5.00 -17.69 8.05
N GLY A 66 6.07 -17.14 7.47
CA GLY A 66 7.28 -17.89 7.18
C GLY A 66 7.90 -18.49 8.44
N TYR A 67 8.01 -17.68 9.50
CA TYR A 67 8.58 -18.13 10.78
C TYR A 67 7.73 -19.22 11.45
N SER A 68 6.41 -19.05 11.47
CA SER A 68 5.49 -20.06 12.03
C SER A 68 5.57 -21.38 11.28
N ASN A 69 5.62 -21.35 9.94
CA ASN A 69 5.79 -22.55 9.12
C ASN A 69 7.15 -23.23 9.39
N PHE A 70 8.21 -22.45 9.53
CA PHE A 70 9.55 -22.95 9.87
C PHE A 70 9.55 -23.67 11.22
N LEU A 71 8.98 -23.06 12.26
CA LEU A 71 8.88 -23.66 13.60
C LEU A 71 8.05 -24.94 13.56
N HIS A 72 6.89 -24.91 12.92
CA HIS A 72 6.03 -26.08 12.78
C HIS A 72 6.75 -27.26 12.11
N ASN A 73 7.45 -26.99 10.99
CA ASN A 73 8.23 -28.02 10.31
C ASN A 73 9.39 -28.54 11.16
N SER A 74 10.04 -27.66 11.92
CA SER A 74 11.13 -28.04 12.82
C SER A 74 10.67 -28.96 13.95
N ILE A 75 9.48 -28.69 14.52
CA ILE A 75 8.85 -29.56 15.52
C ILE A 75 8.52 -30.93 14.92
N LEU A 76 7.97 -30.98 13.69
CA LEU A 76 7.63 -32.24 13.02
C LEU A 76 8.84 -33.15 12.78
N ILE A 77 10.02 -32.57 12.54
CA ILE A 77 11.28 -33.32 12.37
C ILE A 77 12.03 -33.55 13.69
N GLY A 78 11.43 -33.19 14.83
CA GLY A 78 11.99 -33.40 16.17
C GLY A 78 13.15 -32.47 16.53
N LYS A 79 13.32 -31.34 15.84
CA LYS A 79 14.33 -30.34 16.19
C LYS A 79 13.85 -29.48 17.37
N THR A 80 14.73 -29.27 18.32
CA THR A 80 14.59 -28.31 19.41
C THR A 80 15.65 -27.23 19.23
N TYR A 81 15.26 -25.98 19.39
CA TYR A 81 16.17 -24.85 19.36
C TYR A 81 16.25 -24.24 20.77
N ASP A 82 17.43 -23.83 21.17
CA ASP A 82 17.58 -22.99 22.35
C ASP A 82 17.19 -21.53 22.06
N GLU A 83 17.19 -20.69 23.09
CA GLU A 83 16.79 -19.29 22.99
C GLU A 83 17.70 -18.49 22.06
N ASN A 84 19.01 -18.75 22.07
CA ASN A 84 19.98 -18.04 21.21
C ASN A 84 19.80 -18.44 19.74
N GLU A 85 19.56 -19.73 19.47
CA GLU A 85 19.28 -20.23 18.13
C GLU A 85 17.98 -19.63 17.59
N LEU A 86 16.93 -19.52 18.41
CA LEU A 86 15.68 -18.88 18.01
C LEU A 86 15.87 -17.41 17.67
N GLU A 87 16.65 -16.66 18.45
CA GLU A 87 16.97 -15.26 18.13
C GLU A 87 17.66 -15.12 16.77
N ASP A 88 18.63 -15.98 16.48
CA ASP A 88 19.34 -15.95 15.20
C ASP A 88 18.46 -16.36 14.02
N ILE A 89 17.59 -17.35 14.22
CA ILE A 89 16.59 -17.75 13.24
C ILE A 89 15.61 -16.60 13.00
N MET A 90 15.11 -15.94 14.04
CA MET A 90 14.19 -14.81 13.92
C MET A 90 14.78 -13.68 13.06
N LYS A 91 16.08 -13.39 13.19
CA LYS A 91 16.74 -12.37 12.35
C LYS A 91 16.60 -12.67 10.85
N GLN A 92 16.57 -13.95 10.45
CA GLN A 92 16.41 -14.35 9.05
C GLN A 92 15.01 -14.08 8.49
N PHE A 93 14.00 -13.93 9.34
CA PHE A 93 12.61 -13.64 8.94
C PHE A 93 12.30 -12.14 8.92
N TYR A 94 13.24 -11.28 9.28
CA TYR A 94 13.13 -9.85 9.03
C TYR A 94 13.33 -9.56 7.54
N LYS A 95 12.24 -9.17 6.87
CA LYS A 95 12.30 -8.75 5.48
C LYS A 95 12.63 -7.27 5.41
N GLN A 96 13.82 -6.97 4.92
CA GLN A 96 14.15 -5.62 4.46
C GLN A 96 13.30 -5.33 3.23
N LYS A 97 12.58 -4.21 3.26
CA LYS A 97 11.78 -3.77 2.11
C LYS A 97 12.59 -2.79 1.31
N GLU A 98 12.66 -2.98 0.00
CA GLU A 98 13.30 -2.04 -0.90
C GLU A 98 12.57 -0.69 -0.90
N PRO A 99 13.29 0.42 -1.15
CA PRO A 99 12.69 1.73 -1.34
C PRO A 99 11.61 1.66 -2.41
N LYS A 100 10.49 2.33 -2.19
CA LYS A 100 9.39 2.39 -3.15
C LYS A 100 9.05 3.83 -3.49
N TRP A 101 8.71 4.05 -4.74
CA TRP A 101 8.14 5.32 -5.17
C TRP A 101 6.65 5.39 -4.85
N LYS A 102 6.19 6.55 -4.40
CA LYS A 102 4.80 6.77 -4.04
C LYS A 102 4.29 8.07 -4.64
N LEU A 103 3.29 7.94 -5.50
CA LEU A 103 2.44 9.03 -5.96
C LEU A 103 1.32 9.28 -4.94
N LYS A 104 1.13 10.53 -4.54
CA LYS A 104 0.01 10.98 -3.73
C LYS A 104 -0.59 12.24 -4.34
N ILE A 105 -1.90 12.20 -4.54
CA ILE A 105 -2.72 13.35 -4.95
C ILE A 105 -3.69 13.60 -3.81
N SER A 106 -3.73 14.82 -3.30
CA SER A 106 -4.61 15.21 -2.18
C SER A 106 -5.13 16.62 -2.38
N LYS A 107 -6.36 16.87 -1.93
CA LYS A 107 -6.92 18.21 -1.81
C LYS A 107 -7.00 18.61 -0.35
#